data_AF-D0NMK1-F1
#
_entry.id   AF-D0NMK1-F1
#
_cell.length_a   1.000
_cell.length_b   1.000
_cell.length_c   1.000
_cell.angle_alpha   90.00
_cell.angle_beta   90.00
_cell.angle_gamma   90.00
#
_symmetry.space_group_name_H-M   'P 1'
#
loop_
_entity.id
_entity.type
_entity.pdbx_description
1 polymer ?
#
loop_
_entity_poly.entity_id
_entity_poly.type
_entity_poly.pdbx_seq_one_letter_code
_entity_poly.pdbx_strand_id
1 'polypeptide(L)'
;MDASLKAQFWNEGYLEIEQLDFRPIFGEVYEVERDHFRLQAPIATFGPATNKIYKRVKGIVEGSDKNWYTKKSIWNALKSLPGGLRQGIHLDFPSFETSKAKLEKGIVQASVIIALQSDTQFYVYPGCFGVYAEMDKCKLKI
;
A
#
# COMPACT_ATOMS: atom_id res chain seq x y z
N MET A 1 22.17 -11.72 7.17
CA MET A 1 22.28 -10.66 6.14
C MET A 1 22.69 -9.39 6.85
N ASP A 2 23.85 -8.86 6.48
CA ASP A 2 24.44 -7.65 7.08
C ASP A 2 23.53 -6.42 6.90
N ALA A 3 23.63 -5.45 7.82
CA ALA A 3 22.80 -4.25 7.82
C ALA A 3 23.06 -3.39 6.57
N SER A 4 24.31 -3.32 6.09
CA SER A 4 24.68 -2.60 4.87
C SER A 4 23.98 -3.17 3.64
N LEU A 5 23.97 -4.51 3.52
CA LEU A 5 23.33 -5.21 2.42
C LEU A 5 21.81 -5.01 2.41
N LYS A 6 21.19 -4.87 3.59
CA LYS A 6 19.75 -4.60 3.70
C LYS A 6 19.44 -3.16 3.26
N ALA A 7 20.24 -2.20 3.71
CA ALA A 7 20.08 -0.81 3.31
C ALA A 7 20.25 -0.64 1.79
N GLN A 8 21.27 -1.28 1.21
CA GLN A 8 21.50 -1.26 -0.23
C GLN A 8 20.31 -1.84 -1.00
N PHE A 9 19.79 -3.00 -0.57
CA PHE A 9 18.65 -3.63 -1.22
C PHE A 9 17.39 -2.74 -1.23
N TRP A 10 17.08 -2.09 -0.10
CA TRP A 10 15.94 -1.16 -0.03
C TRP A 10 16.16 0.07 -0.90
N ASN A 11 17.40 0.59 -0.95
CA ASN A 11 17.76 1.70 -1.81
C ASN A 11 17.64 1.36 -3.31
N GLU A 12 18.08 0.17 -3.73
CA GLU A 12 17.89 -0.32 -5.10
C GLU A 12 16.40 -0.41 -5.46
N GLY A 13 15.58 -0.94 -4.53
CA GLY A 13 14.13 -0.98 -4.71
C GLY A 13 13.51 0.42 -4.82
N TYR A 14 13.95 1.38 -4.00
CA TYR A 14 13.52 2.77 -4.09
C TYR A 14 13.87 3.39 -5.44
N LEU A 15 15.12 3.24 -5.91
CA LEU A 15 15.59 3.77 -7.19
C LEU A 15 14.83 3.17 -8.38
N GLU A 16 14.51 1.88 -8.37
CA GLU A 16 13.69 1.25 -9.41
C GLU A 16 12.28 1.86 -9.49
N ILE A 17 11.70 2.20 -8.34
CA ILE A 17 10.34 2.74 -8.25
C ILE A 17 10.29 4.24 -8.57
N GLU A 18 11.33 5.00 -8.23
CA GLU A 18 11.38 6.45 -8.45
C GLU A 18 11.27 6.84 -9.95
N GLN A 19 11.65 5.93 -10.85
CA GLN A 19 11.61 6.14 -12.30
C GLN A 19 10.21 5.97 -12.93
N LEU A 20 9.20 5.60 -12.14
CA LEU A 20 7.85 5.36 -12.67
C LEU A 20 7.11 6.66 -12.99
N ASP A 21 6.16 6.59 -13.93
CA ASP A 21 5.26 7.71 -14.27
C ASP A 21 4.15 7.87 -13.22
N PHE A 22 4.45 8.61 -12.15
CA PHE A 22 3.52 8.89 -11.07
C PHE A 22 2.45 9.90 -11.46
N ARG A 23 1.19 9.60 -11.10
CA ARG A 23 0.04 10.48 -11.36
C ARG A 23 -0.81 10.68 -10.09
N PRO A 24 -1.46 11.84 -9.94
CA PRO A 24 -2.41 12.06 -8.84
C PRO A 24 -3.50 11.01 -8.80
N ILE A 25 -3.83 10.55 -7.59
CA ILE A 25 -4.94 9.63 -7.35
C ILE A 25 -6.10 10.33 -6.64
N PHE A 26 -7.23 9.65 -6.49
CA PHE A 26 -8.37 10.18 -5.77
C PHE A 26 -8.07 10.28 -4.27
N GLY A 27 -8.68 11.26 -3.58
CA GLY A 27 -8.59 11.37 -2.12
C GLY A 27 -9.26 10.18 -1.44
N GLU A 28 -10.51 9.93 -1.81
CA GLU A 28 -11.25 8.71 -1.47
C GLU A 28 -11.58 7.87 -2.71
N VAL A 29 -11.74 6.56 -2.52
CA VAL A 29 -12.07 5.64 -3.62
C VAL A 29 -13.43 6.03 -4.21
N TYR A 30 -13.47 6.22 -5.53
CA TYR A 30 -14.62 6.71 -6.32
C TYR A 30 -14.94 8.21 -6.28
N GLU A 31 -14.15 9.04 -5.58
CA GLU A 31 -14.26 10.49 -5.77
C GLU A 31 -13.83 10.89 -7.18
N VAL A 32 -14.30 12.06 -7.65
CA VAL A 32 -13.87 12.63 -8.95
C VAL A 32 -12.62 13.48 -8.77
N GLU A 33 -12.52 14.17 -7.63
CA GLU A 33 -11.41 15.06 -7.32
C GLU A 33 -10.13 14.25 -7.01
N ARG A 34 -9.02 14.72 -7.57
CA ARG A 34 -7.70 14.09 -7.38
C ARG A 34 -6.99 14.78 -6.23
N ASP A 35 -6.47 13.99 -5.28
CA ASP A 35 -5.52 14.45 -4.29
C ASP A 35 -4.14 14.64 -4.94
N HIS A 36 -3.78 15.90 -5.17
CA HIS A 36 -2.49 16.26 -5.77
C HIS A 36 -1.28 15.93 -4.87
N PHE A 37 -1.49 15.63 -3.58
CA PHE A 37 -0.44 15.24 -2.65
C PHE A 37 -0.22 13.73 -2.58
N ARG A 38 -1.05 12.94 -3.27
CA ARG A 38 -0.90 11.49 -3.37
C ARG A 38 -0.75 11.10 -4.82
N LEU A 39 0.38 10.48 -5.12
CA LEU A 39 0.65 9.95 -6.44
C LEU A 39 0.71 8.43 -6.40
N GLN A 40 0.30 7.81 -7.51
CA GLN A 40 0.44 6.37 -7.71
C GLN A 40 1.01 6.10 -9.10
N ALA A 41 1.77 5.02 -9.20
CA ALA A 41 2.18 4.45 -10.47
C ALA A 41 2.01 2.92 -10.45
N PRO A 42 1.44 2.31 -11.51
CA PRO A 42 1.48 0.86 -11.65
C PRO A 42 2.91 0.40 -11.90
N ILE A 43 3.31 -0.71 -11.26
CA ILE A 43 4.63 -1.30 -11.48
C ILE A 43 4.54 -2.27 -12.66
N ALA A 44 4.59 -1.73 -13.88
CA ALA A 44 4.44 -2.53 -15.10
C ALA A 44 5.61 -3.51 -15.30
N THR A 45 6.82 -3.07 -14.99
CA THR A 45 8.05 -3.86 -15.11
C THR A 45 8.76 -3.90 -13.76
N PHE A 46 9.08 -5.11 -13.30
CA PHE A 46 9.80 -5.32 -12.05
C PHE A 46 11.28 -5.49 -12.31
N GLY A 47 12.10 -4.59 -11.76
CA GLY A 47 13.55 -4.75 -11.72
C GLY A 47 14.00 -5.82 -10.71
N PRO A 48 15.31 -6.10 -10.62
CA PRO A 48 15.86 -7.10 -9.71
C PRO A 48 15.41 -6.94 -8.25
N ALA A 49 15.45 -5.72 -7.70
CA ALA A 49 15.13 -5.47 -6.31
C ALA A 49 13.62 -5.60 -6.04
N THR A 50 12.79 -4.91 -6.82
CA THR A 50 11.32 -4.99 -6.73
C THR A 50 10.81 -6.41 -6.97
N ASN A 51 11.41 -7.18 -7.88
CA ASN A 51 11.04 -8.59 -8.11
C ASN A 51 11.35 -9.48 -6.91
N LYS A 52 12.44 -9.21 -6.18
CA LYS A 52 12.77 -9.93 -4.94
C LYS A 52 11.79 -9.59 -3.81
N ILE A 53 11.40 -8.32 -3.69
CA ILE A 53 10.33 -7.88 -2.78
C ILE A 53 9.03 -8.63 -3.11
N TYR A 54 8.62 -8.61 -4.38
CA TYR A 54 7.42 -9.32 -4.86
C TYR A 54 7.44 -10.80 -4.49
N LYS A 55 8.53 -11.52 -4.78
CA LYS A 55 8.65 -12.95 -4.46
C LYS A 55 8.51 -13.20 -2.97
N ARG A 56 9.12 -12.34 -2.13
CA ARG A 56 9.05 -12.48 -0.68
C ARG A 56 7.63 -12.26 -0.17
N VAL A 57 6.96 -11.19 -0.61
CA VAL A 57 5.57 -10.90 -0.23
C VAL A 57 4.62 -11.96 -0.75
N LYS A 58 4.78 -12.41 -1.99
CA LYS A 58 3.99 -13.50 -2.56
C LYS A 58 4.04 -14.75 -1.70
N GLY A 59 5.25 -15.17 -1.28
CA GLY A 59 5.40 -16.33 -0.39
C GLY A 59 4.75 -16.15 0.98
N ILE A 60 4.73 -14.93 1.52
CA ILE A 60 4.04 -14.63 2.78
C ILE A 60 2.52 -14.69 2.57
N VAL A 61 2.00 -14.03 1.55
CA VAL A 61 0.56 -13.92 1.26
C VAL A 61 -0.05 -15.29 0.96
N GLU A 62 0.52 -16.02 0.01
CA GLU A 62 0.02 -17.35 -0.39
C GLU A 62 0.27 -18.42 0.69
N GLY A 63 1.25 -18.19 1.57
CA GLY A 63 1.49 -19.06 2.73
C GLY A 63 0.57 -18.76 3.93
N SER A 64 -0.11 -17.62 3.96
CA SER A 64 -0.93 -17.19 5.10
C SER A 64 -2.36 -17.73 5.02
N ASP A 65 -2.97 -17.74 3.84
CA ASP A 65 -4.30 -18.29 3.61
C ASP A 65 -4.39 -18.84 2.17
N LYS A 66 -5.02 -20.00 1.99
CA LYS A 66 -5.16 -20.66 0.69
C LYS A 66 -5.95 -19.84 -0.35
N ASN A 67 -6.77 -18.89 0.11
CA ASN A 67 -7.58 -18.01 -0.74
C ASN A 67 -6.87 -16.68 -1.03
N TRP A 68 -5.75 -16.41 -0.36
CA TRP A 68 -4.98 -15.21 -0.56
C TRP A 68 -3.97 -15.40 -1.67
N TYR A 69 -3.86 -14.41 -2.55
CA TYR A 69 -2.90 -14.41 -3.63
C TYR A 69 -2.50 -12.98 -3.96
N THR A 70 -1.38 -12.84 -4.66
CA THR A 70 -0.97 -11.58 -5.25
C THR A 70 -0.42 -11.81 -6.66
N LYS A 71 -0.60 -10.82 -7.54
CA LYS A 71 -0.13 -10.84 -8.93
C LYS A 71 0.61 -9.55 -9.21
N LYS A 72 1.65 -9.58 -10.03
CA LYS A 72 2.40 -8.36 -10.40
C LYS A 72 1.51 -7.22 -10.90
N SER A 73 0.44 -7.55 -11.63
CA SER A 73 -0.50 -6.57 -12.19
C SER A 73 -1.30 -5.77 -11.16
N ILE A 74 -1.35 -6.19 -9.89
CA ILE A 74 -2.06 -5.47 -8.81
C ILE A 74 -1.11 -4.66 -7.92
N TRP A 75 0.20 -4.65 -8.23
CA TRP A 75 1.18 -3.89 -7.48
C TRP A 75 1.28 -2.46 -7.99
N ASN A 76 1.29 -1.54 -7.04
CA ASN A 76 1.38 -0.12 -7.31
C ASN A 76 2.42 0.49 -6.37
N ALA A 77 3.17 1.45 -6.90
CA ALA A 77 3.98 2.34 -6.10
C ALA A 77 3.13 3.52 -5.66
N LEU A 78 3.27 3.90 -4.40
CA LEU A 78 2.65 5.09 -3.84
C LEU A 78 3.74 6.10 -3.52
N LYS A 79 3.48 7.37 -3.83
CA LYS A 79 4.35 8.49 -3.49
C LYS A 79 3.53 9.57 -2.82
N SER A 80 3.94 9.89 -1.60
CA SER A 80 3.35 10.94 -0.79
C SER A 80 4.16 12.22 -0.96
N LEU A 81 3.53 13.28 -1.47
CA LEU A 81 4.20 14.58 -1.60
C LEU A 81 4.09 15.39 -0.29
N PRO A 82 5.10 16.23 0.00
CA PRO A 82 5.02 17.16 1.12
C PRO A 82 3.90 18.17 0.90
N GLY A 83 3.14 18.48 1.95
CA GLY A 83 2.00 19.40 1.85
C GLY A 83 1.20 19.63 3.14
N GLY A 84 1.38 18.79 4.16
CA GLY A 84 0.72 18.93 5.46
C GLY A 84 1.37 18.08 6.56
N LEU A 85 0.85 18.16 7.79
CA LEU A 85 1.34 17.38 8.95
C LEU A 85 1.22 15.86 8.72
N ARG A 86 0.17 15.43 8.02
CA ARG A 86 -0.12 14.05 7.63
C ARG A 86 -0.86 14.07 6.30
N GLN A 87 -0.76 13.00 5.52
CA GLN A 87 -1.73 12.78 4.44
C GLN A 87 -3.11 12.54 5.05
N GLY A 88 -4.16 12.87 4.30
CA GLY A 88 -5.53 12.58 4.72
C GLY A 88 -5.72 11.08 5.01
N ILE A 89 -6.83 10.72 5.63
CA ILE A 89 -7.18 9.31 5.80
C ILE A 89 -7.54 8.72 4.43
N HIS A 90 -7.29 7.44 4.27
CA HIS A 90 -7.65 6.70 3.06
C HIS A 90 -8.14 5.31 3.43
N LEU A 91 -9.11 4.83 2.67
CA LEU A 91 -9.66 3.49 2.78
C LEU A 91 -9.50 2.79 1.43
N ASP A 92 -8.59 1.83 1.35
CA ASP A 92 -8.25 1.13 0.10
C ASP A 92 -9.46 0.37 -0.50
N PHE A 93 -10.32 -0.15 0.37
CA PHE A 93 -11.51 -0.93 -0.01
C PHE A 93 -12.76 -0.37 0.65
N PRO A 94 -13.73 0.14 -0.11
CA PRO A 94 -14.93 0.73 0.45
C PRO A 94 -15.78 -0.27 1.23
N SER A 95 -16.57 0.24 2.19
CA SER A 95 -17.40 -0.59 3.07
C SER A 95 -18.35 -1.53 2.32
N PHE A 96 -18.90 -1.11 1.18
CA PHE A 96 -19.81 -1.95 0.41
C PHE A 96 -19.08 -3.12 -0.27
N GLU A 97 -17.85 -2.93 -0.77
CA GLU A 97 -17.05 -4.01 -1.35
C GLU A 97 -16.64 -5.02 -0.30
N THR A 98 -16.14 -4.53 0.84
CA THR A 98 -15.71 -5.39 1.96
C THR A 98 -16.89 -6.15 2.56
N SER A 99 -18.06 -5.51 2.72
CA SER A 99 -19.29 -6.17 3.19
C SER A 99 -19.75 -7.25 2.22
N LYS A 100 -19.78 -6.95 0.91
CA LYS A 100 -20.15 -7.92 -0.12
C LYS A 100 -19.19 -9.10 -0.15
N ALA A 101 -17.88 -8.86 -0.12
CA ALA A 101 -16.86 -9.91 -0.06
C ALA A 101 -17.04 -10.80 1.19
N LYS A 102 -17.31 -10.19 2.35
CA LYS A 102 -17.55 -10.93 3.58
C LYS A 102 -18.80 -11.80 3.50
N LEU A 103 -19.91 -11.27 2.98
CA LEU A 103 -21.18 -12.00 2.85
C LEU A 103 -21.10 -13.13 1.81
N GLU A 104 -20.51 -12.87 0.64
CA GLU A 104 -20.52 -13.83 -0.47
C GLU A 104 -19.36 -14.84 -0.41
N LYS A 105 -18.22 -14.46 0.18
CA LYS A 105 -16.98 -15.26 0.15
C LYS A 105 -16.44 -15.60 1.54
N GLY A 106 -16.99 -15.00 2.61
CA GLY A 106 -16.49 -15.20 3.98
C GLY A 106 -15.14 -14.54 4.27
N ILE A 107 -14.52 -13.93 3.26
CA ILE A 107 -13.16 -13.39 3.27
C ILE A 107 -13.15 -12.00 2.62
N VAL A 108 -12.27 -11.12 3.09
CA VAL A 108 -12.14 -9.74 2.60
C VAL A 108 -10.76 -9.52 1.97
N GLN A 109 -10.67 -8.57 1.04
CA GLN A 109 -9.39 -8.10 0.53
C GLN A 109 -8.57 -7.43 1.64
N ALA A 110 -7.25 -7.43 1.46
CA ALA A 110 -6.30 -6.76 2.35
C ALA A 110 -5.16 -6.17 1.53
N SER A 111 -4.55 -5.11 2.06
CA SER A 111 -3.38 -4.47 1.46
C SER A 111 -2.11 -4.86 2.20
N VAL A 112 -1.02 -5.04 1.44
CA VAL A 112 0.34 -5.14 1.98
C VAL A 112 1.07 -3.89 1.54
N ILE A 113 1.48 -3.06 2.50
CA ILE A 113 2.22 -1.82 2.23
C ILE A 113 3.66 -1.99 2.69
N ILE A 114 4.60 -1.53 1.87
CA ILE A 114 6.04 -1.66 2.08
C ILE A 114 6.63 -0.26 1.98
N ALA A 115 7.20 0.24 3.07
CA ALA A 115 7.98 1.47 3.04
C ALA A 115 9.36 1.20 2.45
N LEU A 116 9.70 1.91 1.36
CA LEU A 116 11.03 1.89 0.75
C LEU A 116 11.90 3.06 1.22
N GLN A 117 11.27 4.20 1.52
CA GLN A 117 11.96 5.38 2.03
C GLN A 117 12.14 5.28 3.55
N SER A 118 13.30 5.69 4.05
CA SER A 118 13.57 5.76 5.49
C SER A 118 12.59 6.70 6.18
N ASP A 119 12.33 6.42 7.46
CA ASP A 119 11.49 7.25 8.33
C ASP A 119 10.03 7.42 7.86
N THR A 120 9.58 6.56 6.93
CA THR A 120 8.17 6.49 6.54
C THR A 120 7.33 6.05 7.73
N GLN A 121 6.31 6.84 8.06
CA GLN A 121 5.40 6.58 9.18
C GLN A 121 4.01 6.19 8.67
N PHE A 122 3.45 5.09 9.18
CA PHE A 122 2.07 4.69 8.88
C PHE A 122 1.16 4.98 10.06
N TYR A 123 0.15 5.82 9.83
CA TYR A 123 -0.91 6.05 10.81
C TYR A 123 -2.12 5.19 10.46
N VAL A 124 -2.42 4.20 11.31
CA VAL A 124 -3.51 3.25 11.10
C VAL A 124 -4.63 3.55 12.08
N TYR A 125 -5.86 3.61 11.57
CA TYR A 125 -7.09 3.80 12.36
C TYR A 125 -7.85 2.46 12.35
N PRO A 126 -7.71 1.61 13.39
CA PRO A 126 -8.33 0.29 13.44
C PRO A 126 -9.85 0.40 13.64
N GLY A 127 -10.60 -0.60 13.16
CA GLY A 127 -12.06 -0.68 13.37
C GLY A 127 -12.90 0.09 12.37
N CYS A 128 -12.28 0.79 11.41
CA CYS A 128 -12.96 1.69 10.47
C CYS A 128 -13.55 0.95 9.25
N PHE A 129 -14.34 -0.11 9.46
CA PHE A 129 -15.07 -0.78 8.37
C PHE A 129 -16.28 0.05 7.88
N GLY A 130 -16.62 1.14 8.56
CA GLY A 130 -17.66 2.10 8.17
C GLY A 130 -17.11 3.32 7.41
N VAL A 131 -18.01 4.27 7.09
CA VAL A 131 -17.70 5.49 6.32
C VAL A 131 -16.76 6.45 7.08
N TYR A 132 -16.71 6.35 8.40
CA TYR A 132 -15.93 7.25 9.25
C TYR A 132 -14.82 6.49 9.97
N ALA A 133 -13.65 7.13 10.05
CA ALA A 133 -12.55 6.62 10.84
C ALA A 133 -12.62 7.09 12.31
N GLU A 134 -12.37 6.17 13.24
CA GLU A 134 -12.34 6.44 14.67
C GLU A 134 -11.01 7.14 15.03
N MET A 135 -11.02 8.47 15.01
CA MET A 135 -9.82 9.32 15.14
C MET A 135 -9.05 9.09 16.44
N ASP A 136 -9.77 8.78 17.50
CA ASP A 136 -9.25 8.48 18.84
C ASP A 136 -8.45 7.16 18.90
N LYS A 137 -8.64 6.25 17.93
CA LYS A 137 -7.96 4.96 17.89
C LYS A 137 -6.71 4.95 17.01
N CYS A 138 -6.26 6.11 16.53
CA CYS A 138 -5.06 6.24 15.71
C CYS A 138 -3.83 5.56 16.34
N LYS A 139 -3.15 4.73 15.56
CA LYS A 139 -1.90 4.08 15.97
C LYS A 139 -0.81 4.36 14.95
N LEU A 140 0.33 4.86 15.43
CA LEU A 140 1.56 4.91 14.64
C LEU A 140 2.13 3.48 14.49
N LYS A 141 2.45 3.12 13.26
CA LYS A 141 3.15 1.91 12.85
C LYS A 141 4.43 2.35 12.13
N ILE A 142 5.55 1.88 12.64
CA ILE A 142 6.90 2.09 12.12
C ILE A 142 7.35 0.79 11.48
#